data_AF-A0A316UU83-F1
#
_entry.id   AF-A0A316UU83-F1
#
_cell.length_a   1.000
_cell.length_b   1.000
_cell.length_c   1.000
_cell.angle_alpha   90.00
_cell.angle_beta   90.00
_cell.angle_gamma   90.00
#
_symmetry.space_group_name_H-M   'P 1'
#
loop_
_entity.id
_entity.type
_entity.pdbx_description
1 polymer ?
#
loop_
_entity_poly.entity_id
_entity_poly.type
_entity_poly.pdbx_seq_one_letter_code
_entity_poly.pdbx_strand_id
1 'polypeptide(L)'
;MTDVDSKAPNGSNQAAGSSPAAGGSAALPKQAIIKNVDMSEEMQQITVDIAQDALSKFTLEKDIAAHVKRALDQKLGPTWHAVVGKMFGSYVTHETQHFIYFYLGQTAFLLWRA
;
A
#
# COMPACT_ATOMS: atom_id res chain seq x y z
N MET A 1 -29.08 28.27 19.32
CA MET A 1 -28.13 28.76 20.35
C MET A 1 -28.00 27.61 21.33
N THR A 2 -27.02 26.71 21.29
CA THR A 2 -25.65 26.72 20.73
C THR A 2 -25.17 25.26 20.70
N ASP A 3 -24.50 24.90 19.61
CA ASP A 3 -23.36 23.97 19.49
C ASP A 3 -23.45 22.53 20.06
N VAL A 4 -23.68 21.57 19.16
CA VAL A 4 -23.21 20.18 19.34
C VAL A 4 -21.88 20.07 18.59
N ASP A 5 -20.81 20.22 19.38
CA ASP A 5 -19.42 20.17 18.93
C ASP A 5 -19.05 18.78 18.41
N SER A 6 -18.48 18.77 17.20
CA SER A 6 -17.98 17.59 16.50
C SER A 6 -16.69 17.11 17.15
N LYS A 7 -16.76 16.09 18.02
CA LYS A 7 -15.56 15.47 18.57
C LYS A 7 -15.09 14.31 17.69
N ALA A 8 -14.16 14.62 16.79
CA ALA A 8 -13.28 13.64 16.17
C ALA A 8 -12.45 12.92 17.25
N PRO A 9 -12.33 11.58 17.24
CA PRO A 9 -11.32 10.92 18.02
C PRO A 9 -10.00 10.90 17.23
N ASN A 10 -9.05 11.59 17.84
CA ASN A 10 -7.62 11.62 17.58
C ASN A 10 -7.04 10.20 17.48
N GLY A 11 -6.49 9.84 16.31
CA GLY A 11 -5.76 8.60 16.10
C GLY A 11 -4.25 8.83 16.07
N SER A 12 -3.67 9.20 17.21
CA SER A 12 -2.23 9.11 17.41
C SER A 12 -1.87 7.67 17.79
N ASN A 13 -1.18 6.94 16.91
CA ASN A 13 -0.27 5.92 17.39
C ASN A 13 0.91 5.72 16.44
N GLN A 14 2.08 6.20 16.88
CA GLN A 14 3.38 5.75 16.40
C GLN A 14 3.76 4.48 17.17
N ALA A 15 4.11 3.41 16.47
CA ALA A 15 5.02 2.37 16.92
C ALA A 15 5.54 1.69 15.64
N ALA A 16 6.76 2.02 15.21
CA ALA A 16 8.00 1.30 15.53
C ALA A 16 8.08 -0.01 14.74
N GLY A 17 9.12 -0.10 13.90
CA GLY A 17 9.24 -1.10 12.86
C GLY A 17 9.82 -2.43 13.31
N SER A 18 9.89 -3.33 12.33
CA SER A 18 10.76 -4.49 12.34
C SER A 18 11.06 -4.89 10.89
N SER A 19 12.30 -4.64 10.47
CA SER A 19 12.89 -5.31 9.30
C SER A 19 12.99 -6.82 9.54
N PRO A 20 13.09 -7.61 8.47
CA PRO A 20 14.17 -8.57 8.40
C PRO A 20 14.99 -8.47 7.12
N ALA A 21 16.24 -8.90 7.25
CA ALA A 21 17.26 -8.94 6.21
C ALA A 21 17.20 -10.25 5.40
N ALA A 22 17.55 -10.20 4.11
CA ALA A 22 18.21 -11.29 3.40
C ALA A 22 18.88 -10.76 2.12
N GLY A 23 20.13 -11.14 1.89
CA GLY A 23 20.99 -10.66 0.80
C GLY A 23 20.83 -11.45 -0.51
N GLY A 24 21.24 -10.79 -1.60
CA GLY A 24 21.43 -11.36 -2.93
C GLY A 24 21.65 -10.22 -3.94
N SER A 25 22.80 -10.16 -4.60
CA SER A 25 23.13 -9.05 -5.50
C SER A 25 22.37 -9.15 -6.83
N ALA A 26 21.38 -8.29 -7.02
CA ALA A 26 20.91 -7.77 -8.31
C ALA A 26 19.95 -6.61 -7.99
N ALA A 27 20.32 -5.36 -8.35
CA ALA A 27 19.57 -4.12 -8.11
C ALA A 27 18.89 -4.02 -6.72
N LEU A 28 19.53 -3.31 -5.78
CA LEU A 28 19.04 -3.17 -4.39
C LEU A 28 17.51 -3.02 -4.34
N PRO A 29 16.80 -3.90 -3.60
CA PRO A 29 15.35 -3.81 -3.49
C PRO A 29 15.02 -2.41 -2.97
N LYS A 30 14.20 -1.67 -3.72
CA LYS A 30 13.74 -0.35 -3.27
C LYS A 30 13.02 -0.58 -1.95
N GLN A 31 13.63 -0.12 -0.86
CA GLN A 31 13.09 -0.33 0.47
C GLN A 31 11.68 0.25 0.53
N ALA A 32 10.72 -0.61 0.90
CA ALA A 32 9.33 -0.19 1.07
C ALA A 32 9.21 0.68 2.33
N ILE A 33 8.70 1.90 2.17
CA ILE A 33 8.40 2.80 3.29
C ILE A 33 6.90 2.77 3.50
N ILE A 34 6.46 1.98 4.48
CA ILE A 34 5.05 1.87 4.84
C ILE A 34 4.61 3.13 5.58
N LYS A 35 3.52 3.74 5.13
CA LYS A 35 2.95 4.96 5.72
C LYS A 35 1.71 4.64 6.53
N ASN A 36 0.88 3.74 6.04
CA ASN A 36 -0.27 3.22 6.77
C ASN A 36 -0.57 1.80 6.29
N VAL A 37 -0.99 0.94 7.19
CA VAL A 37 -1.30 -0.46 6.89
C VAL A 37 -2.38 -0.94 7.84
N ASP A 38 -3.40 -1.58 7.27
CA ASP A 38 -4.42 -2.34 7.98
C ASP A 38 -4.59 -3.65 7.21
N MET A 39 -3.68 -4.60 7.45
CA MET A 39 -3.67 -5.98 6.96
C MET A 39 -2.61 -6.79 7.74
N SER A 40 -2.58 -8.12 7.56
CA SER A 40 -1.55 -8.96 8.18
C SER A 40 -0.16 -8.74 7.54
N GLU A 41 0.91 -9.00 8.31
CA GLU A 41 2.29 -8.89 7.81
C GLU A 41 2.55 -9.79 6.59
N GLU A 42 1.93 -10.97 6.55
CA GLU A 42 2.02 -11.88 5.41
C GLU A 42 1.42 -11.26 4.15
N MET A 43 0.21 -10.70 4.23
CA MET A 43 -0.42 -10.01 3.09
C MET A 43 0.35 -8.76 2.68
N GLN A 44 0.89 -8.04 3.65
CA GLN A 44 1.74 -6.88 3.42
C GLN A 44 2.98 -7.26 2.61
N GLN A 45 3.69 -8.32 3.00
CA GLN A 45 4.86 -8.80 2.27
C GLN A 45 4.50 -9.21 0.84
N ILE A 46 3.42 -9.98 0.66
CA ILE A 46 2.92 -10.37 -0.66
C ILE A 46 2.64 -9.14 -1.53
N THR A 47 2.03 -8.11 -0.95
CA THR A 47 1.66 -6.88 -1.66
C THR A 47 2.89 -6.07 -2.07
N VAL A 48 3.88 -5.95 -1.19
CA VAL A 48 5.15 -5.27 -1.49
C VAL A 48 5.92 -6.01 -2.58
N ASP A 49 5.99 -7.34 -2.52
CA ASP A 49 6.68 -8.17 -3.52
C ASP A 49 6.05 -8.01 -4.91
N ILE A 50 4.71 -8.03 -4.99
CA ILE A 50 3.97 -7.79 -6.24
C ILE A 50 4.27 -6.39 -6.79
N ALA A 51 4.32 -5.37 -5.94
CA ALA A 51 4.62 -4.00 -6.36
C ALA A 51 6.06 -3.84 -6.85
N GLN A 52 7.03 -4.51 -6.22
CA GLN A 52 8.43 -4.53 -6.66
C GLN A 52 8.58 -5.23 -8.02
N ASP A 53 7.90 -6.36 -8.21
CA ASP A 53 7.87 -7.08 -9.49
C ASP A 53 7.23 -6.22 -10.60
N ALA A 54 6.11 -5.55 -10.29
CA ALA A 54 5.44 -4.65 -11.24
C ALA A 54 6.36 -3.49 -11.68
N LEU A 55 7.09 -2.87 -10.74
CA LEU A 55 8.04 -1.80 -11.05
C LEU A 55 9.24 -2.26 -11.89
N SER A 56 9.57 -3.56 -11.83
CA SER A 56 10.67 -4.13 -12.62
C SER A 56 10.23 -4.45 -14.06
N LYS A 57 8.95 -4.75 -14.26
CA LYS A 57 8.36 -5.13 -15.56
C LYS A 57 7.77 -3.95 -16.34
N PHE A 58 7.25 -2.94 -15.65
CA PHE A 58 6.49 -1.86 -16.26
C PHE A 58 7.06 -0.50 -15.87
N THR A 59 7.02 0.45 -16.80
CA THR A 59 7.45 1.83 -16.59
C THR A 59 6.29 2.81 -16.49
N LEU A 60 5.14 2.48 -17.08
CA LEU A 60 3.93 3.30 -17.04
C LEU A 60 3.12 3.02 -15.78
N GLU A 61 2.79 4.06 -15.02
CA GLU A 61 2.06 3.98 -13.75
C GLU A 61 0.72 3.23 -13.88
N LYS A 62 -0.01 3.47 -14.99
CA LYS A 62 -1.26 2.77 -15.29
C LYS A 62 -1.09 1.25 -15.42
N ASP A 63 0.03 0.80 -16.01
CA ASP A 63 0.28 -0.62 -16.29
C ASP A 63 0.76 -1.31 -15.01
N ILE A 64 1.57 -0.60 -14.21
CA ILE A 64 1.94 -1.03 -12.85
C ILE A 64 0.68 -1.22 -12.01
N ALA A 65 -0.20 -0.22 -11.94
CA ALA A 65 -1.44 -0.30 -11.17
C ALA A 65 -2.34 -1.46 -11.63
N ALA A 66 -2.49 -1.64 -12.95
CA ALA A 66 -3.27 -2.75 -13.51
C ALA A 66 -2.66 -4.12 -13.17
N HIS A 67 -1.33 -4.25 -13.19
CA HIS A 67 -0.66 -5.49 -12.83
C HIS A 67 -0.85 -5.82 -11.34
N VAL A 68 -0.59 -4.86 -10.46
CA VAL A 68 -0.73 -5.04 -9.01
C VAL A 68 -2.16 -5.41 -8.65
N LYS A 69 -3.16 -4.69 -9.21
CA LYS A 69 -4.57 -5.00 -9.00
C LYS A 69 -4.90 -6.45 -9.37
N ARG A 70 -4.55 -6.89 -10.58
CA ARG A 70 -4.84 -8.25 -11.06
C ARG A 70 -4.17 -9.32 -10.20
N ALA A 71 -2.91 -9.09 -9.80
CA ALA A 71 -2.17 -10.04 -8.98
C ALA A 71 -2.76 -10.16 -7.57
N LEU A 72 -3.21 -9.06 -6.97
CA LEU A 72 -3.91 -9.08 -5.68
C LEU A 72 -5.29 -9.73 -5.78
N ASP A 73 -6.08 -9.41 -6.81
CA ASP A 73 -7.37 -10.06 -7.07
C ASP A 73 -7.21 -11.59 -7.17
N GLN A 74 -6.13 -12.06 -7.80
CA GLN A 74 -5.87 -13.49 -7.97
C GLN A 74 -5.38 -14.17 -6.68
N LYS A 75 -4.56 -13.51 -5.86
CA LYS A 75 -3.98 -14.11 -4.64
C LYS A 75 -4.84 -13.94 -3.39
N LEU A 76 -5.47 -12.78 -3.23
CA LEU A 76 -6.19 -12.37 -2.01
C LEU A 76 -7.71 -12.22 -2.25
N GLY A 77 -8.17 -12.49 -3.47
CA GLY A 77 -9.57 -12.42 -3.88
C GLY A 77 -10.01 -11.03 -4.36
N PRO A 78 -10.97 -10.94 -5.29
CA PRO A 78 -11.49 -9.67 -5.80
C PRO A 78 -12.44 -8.97 -4.80
N THR A 79 -12.68 -7.65 -4.89
CA THR A 79 -12.17 -6.69 -5.89
C THR A 79 -11.25 -5.66 -5.25
N TRP A 80 -9.96 -5.72 -5.54
CA TRP A 80 -8.97 -4.74 -5.14
C TRP A 80 -9.00 -3.50 -6.03
N HIS A 81 -8.64 -2.37 -5.43
CA HIS A 81 -8.40 -1.10 -6.09
C HIS A 81 -6.93 -0.72 -5.91
N ALA A 82 -6.34 -0.11 -6.94
CA ALA A 82 -4.94 0.27 -6.95
C ALA A 82 -4.75 1.65 -7.55
N VAL A 83 -4.02 2.50 -6.81
CA VAL A 83 -3.55 3.81 -7.27
C VAL A 83 -2.03 3.84 -7.14
N VAL A 84 -1.36 4.21 -8.23
CA VAL A 84 0.09 4.29 -8.32
C VAL A 84 0.45 5.65 -8.91
N GLY A 85 1.34 6.38 -8.25
CA GLY A 85 1.79 7.67 -8.76
C GLY A 85 2.78 8.36 -7.82
N LYS A 86 3.42 9.43 -8.31
CA LYS A 86 4.37 10.21 -7.50
C LYS A 86 3.70 11.16 -6.52
N MET A 87 2.58 11.75 -6.93
CA MET A 87 1.84 12.77 -6.18
C MET A 87 0.34 12.58 -6.41
N PHE A 88 -0.38 12.21 -5.35
CA PHE A 88 -1.84 12.17 -5.36
C PHE A 88 -2.36 12.38 -3.93
N GLY A 89 -3.58 12.89 -3.84
CA GLY A 89 -4.38 12.86 -2.62
C GLY A 89 -5.53 11.89 -2.81
N SER A 90 -5.89 11.17 -1.74
CA SER A 90 -6.98 10.19 -1.78
C SER A 90 -7.80 10.27 -0.51
N TYR A 91 -9.12 10.19 -0.64
CA TYR A 91 -10.05 9.95 0.45
C TYR A 91 -10.92 8.76 0.06
N VAL A 92 -10.70 7.61 0.71
CA VAL A 92 -11.35 6.34 0.37
C VAL A 92 -11.89 5.66 1.62
N THR A 93 -13.08 5.08 1.51
CA THR A 93 -13.61 4.13 2.49
C THR A 93 -13.17 2.73 2.05
N HIS A 94 -12.71 1.91 2.99
CA HIS A 94 -12.20 0.56 2.74
C HIS A 94 -12.77 -0.40 3.79
N GLU A 95 -12.81 -1.68 3.44
CA GLU A 95 -13.08 -2.74 4.41
C GLU A 95 -11.91 -2.87 5.40
N THR A 96 -12.19 -3.32 6.62
CA THR A 96 -11.14 -3.58 7.61
C THR A 96 -10.18 -4.68 7.11
N GLN A 97 -8.91 -4.57 7.49
CA GLN A 97 -7.84 -5.54 7.20
C GLN A 97 -7.42 -5.68 5.73
N HIS A 98 -7.90 -4.81 4.83
CA HIS A 98 -7.57 -4.86 3.41
C HIS A 98 -7.14 -3.50 2.89
N PHE A 99 -6.21 -2.84 3.58
CA PHE A 99 -5.70 -1.52 3.20
C PHE A 99 -4.19 -1.39 3.42
N ILE A 100 -3.48 -0.82 2.44
CA ILE A 100 -2.07 -0.46 2.58
C ILE A 100 -1.72 0.76 1.75
N TYR A 101 -0.91 1.63 2.36
CA TYR A 101 -0.30 2.80 1.74
C TYR A 101 1.20 2.83 2.02
N PHE A 102 2.01 2.78 0.96
CA PHE A 102 3.46 2.74 1.07
C PHE A 102 4.16 3.37 -0.13
N TYR A 103 5.47 3.60 0.00
CA TYR A 103 6.33 4.08 -1.08
C TYR A 103 7.38 3.04 -1.45
N LEU A 104 7.66 2.91 -2.75
CA LEU A 104 8.84 2.24 -3.28
C LEU A 104 9.68 3.25 -4.05
N GLY A 105 10.74 3.75 -3.40
CA GLY A 105 11.51 4.88 -3.92
C GLY A 105 10.67 6.16 -3.96
N GLN A 106 10.38 6.67 -5.16
CA GLN A 106 9.60 7.90 -5.37
C GLN A 106 8.14 7.65 -5.78
N THR A 107 7.75 6.38 -5.94
CA THR A 107 6.40 6.01 -6.37
C THR A 107 5.59 5.59 -5.15
N ALA A 108 4.45 6.23 -4.95
CA ALA A 108 3.49 5.86 -3.92
C ALA A 108 2.50 4.82 -4.45
N PHE A 109 2.14 3.88 -3.57
CA PHE A 109 1.19 2.81 -3.81
C PHE A 109 0.10 2.89 -2.76
N LEU A 110 -1.14 3.04 -3.22
CA LEU A 110 -2.34 2.97 -2.40
C LEU A 110 -3.20 1.82 -2.90
N LEU A 111 -3.46 0.86 -2.03
CA LEU A 111 -4.18 -0.37 -2.35
C LEU A 111 -5.23 -0.63 -1.28
N TRP A 112 -6.46 -0.91 -1.70
CA TRP A 112 -7.53 -1.23 -0.78
C TRP A 112 -8.60 -2.13 -1.40
N ARG A 113 -9.35 -2.82 -0.55
CA ARG A 113 -10.62 -3.47 -0.92
C ARG A 113 -11.80 -2.64 -0.41
N ALA A 114 -12.86 -2.59 -1.22
CA ALA A 114 -14.11 -1.90 -0.91
C ALA A 114 -15.21 -2.91 -0.62
#